data_AF-M5S0W8-F1
#
_entry.id   AF-M5S0W8-F1
#
_cell.length_a   1.000
_cell.length_b   1.000
_cell.length_c   1.000
_cell.angle_alpha   90.00
_cell.angle_beta   90.00
_cell.angle_gamma   90.00
#
_symmetry.space_group_name_H-M   'P 1'
#
loop_
_entity.id
_entity.type
_entity.pdbx_description
1 polymer ?
#
loop_
_entity_poly.entity_id
_entity_poly.type
_entity_poly.pdbx_seq_one_letter_code
_entity_poly.pdbx_strand_id
1 'polypeptide(L)'
;MPVIFSTEPSARFDLRVSPRDLTRFDALGRGPLTSNIAEAGGLFNNGALQIHVTPTHYLRFPQPGSPAAMTIAVNATQPKSCGHLAITSLDASEPPRIDFRYLADPADLETTIAGVKLARSIAMQSPLRQWLGPEMVPGSKRDSDEAIAKSIARYTQTLYHPVGTCGLGRVVDADLSVVGTRRLSVVDASVFPKLTMGNPNAMVITLAMLFASRLNVAS
;
A
#
# COMPACT_ATOMS: atom_id res chain seq x y z
N MET A 1 1.70 2.00 8.00
CA MET A 1 1.35 2.04 9.44
C MET A 1 -0.16 2.17 9.61
N PRO A 2 -0.86 1.18 10.21
CA PRO A 2 -2.29 1.30 10.47
C PRO A 2 -2.59 2.10 11.75
N VAL A 3 -3.53 3.05 11.66
CA VAL A 3 -4.18 3.65 12.83
C VAL A 3 -5.59 3.06 12.93
N ILE A 4 -5.84 2.25 13.96
CA ILE A 4 -7.02 1.39 14.06
C ILE A 4 -7.88 1.87 15.22
N PHE A 5 -9.16 2.07 14.95
CA PHE A 5 -10.20 2.40 15.92
C PHE A 5 -11.19 1.25 15.99
N SER A 6 -11.65 0.93 17.20
CA SER A 6 -12.86 0.13 17.32
C SER A 6 -14.06 0.95 16.83
N THR A 7 -15.16 0.27 16.54
CA THR A 7 -16.45 0.90 16.19
C THR A 7 -17.51 0.43 17.19
N GLU A 8 -18.79 0.56 16.88
CA GLU A 8 -19.87 0.05 17.73
C GLU A 8 -19.61 -1.40 18.17
N PRO A 9 -19.64 -1.73 19.48
CA PRO A 9 -19.25 -3.06 19.96
C PRO A 9 -20.06 -4.23 19.41
N SER A 10 -21.31 -3.98 19.01
CA SER A 10 -22.20 -4.96 18.38
C SER A 10 -21.95 -5.13 16.88
N ALA A 11 -21.32 -4.14 16.23
CA ALA A 11 -21.07 -4.19 14.80
C ALA A 11 -20.08 -5.32 14.46
N ARG A 12 -20.39 -6.01 13.37
CA ARG A 12 -19.57 -7.11 12.85
C ARG A 12 -19.23 -6.82 11.40
N PHE A 13 -18.00 -7.14 11.04
CA PHE A 13 -17.62 -7.15 9.64
C PHE A 13 -18.29 -8.36 8.96
N ASP A 14 -19.26 -8.08 8.10
CA ASP A 14 -20.03 -9.11 7.42
C ASP A 14 -19.61 -9.22 5.95
N LEU A 15 -19.05 -10.38 5.60
CA LEU A 15 -18.77 -10.80 4.22
C LEU A 15 -19.83 -11.77 3.71
N ARG A 16 -20.92 -12.03 4.46
CA ARG A 16 -21.97 -12.93 4.01
C ARG A 16 -22.56 -12.40 2.71
N VAL A 17 -22.34 -13.18 1.67
CA VAL A 17 -22.93 -12.99 0.37
C VAL A 17 -24.41 -13.37 0.47
N SER A 18 -25.30 -12.37 0.58
CA SER A 18 -26.73 -12.63 0.55
C SER A 18 -27.20 -12.87 -0.88
N PRO A 19 -28.30 -13.62 -1.11
CA PRO A 19 -28.91 -13.73 -2.44
C PRO A 19 -29.21 -12.36 -3.07
N ARG A 20 -29.55 -11.37 -2.24
CA ARG A 20 -29.77 -9.98 -2.67
C ARG A 20 -28.48 -9.33 -3.20
N ASP A 21 -27.34 -9.58 -2.56
CA ASP A 21 -26.06 -9.03 -3.00
C ASP A 21 -25.59 -9.69 -4.29
N LEU A 22 -25.80 -11.01 -4.45
CA LEU A 22 -25.57 -11.72 -5.71
C LEU A 22 -26.43 -11.15 -6.84
N THR A 23 -27.74 -11.02 -6.62
CA THR A 23 -28.64 -10.45 -7.64
C THR A 23 -28.25 -9.03 -8.02
N ARG A 24 -27.85 -8.18 -7.05
CA ARG A 24 -27.37 -6.82 -7.32
C ARG A 24 -26.07 -6.83 -8.14
N PHE A 25 -25.14 -7.72 -7.81
CA PHE A 25 -23.89 -7.85 -8.54
C PHE A 25 -24.13 -8.33 -9.97
N ASP A 26 -24.88 -9.42 -10.14
CA ASP A 26 -25.13 -10.02 -11.47
C ASP A 26 -25.96 -9.10 -12.37
N ALA A 27 -27.01 -8.49 -11.85
CA ALA A 27 -27.93 -7.68 -12.65
C ALA A 27 -27.42 -6.26 -12.91
N LEU A 28 -26.65 -5.67 -11.99
CA LEU A 28 -26.31 -4.24 -12.03
C LEU A 28 -24.80 -3.96 -11.98
N GLY A 29 -23.96 -4.95 -11.72
CA GLY A 29 -22.53 -4.74 -11.46
C GLY A 29 -22.28 -3.83 -10.25
N ARG A 30 -23.15 -3.91 -9.22
CA ARG A 30 -23.12 -3.03 -8.04
C ARG A 30 -23.35 -3.81 -6.75
N GLY A 31 -22.99 -3.21 -5.63
CA GLY A 31 -23.27 -3.73 -4.28
C GLY A 31 -22.01 -4.11 -3.52
N PRO A 32 -22.13 -4.68 -2.31
CA PRO A 32 -20.98 -4.97 -1.45
C PRO A 32 -19.93 -5.89 -2.10
N LEU A 33 -20.34 -6.76 -3.03
CA LEU A 33 -19.45 -7.68 -3.74
C LEU A 33 -18.49 -6.99 -4.72
N THR A 34 -18.74 -5.72 -5.07
CA THR A 34 -17.81 -4.93 -5.92
C THR A 34 -16.72 -4.23 -5.11
N SER A 35 -16.79 -4.27 -3.77
CA SER A 35 -15.89 -3.51 -2.91
C SER A 35 -14.52 -4.19 -2.80
N ASN A 36 -13.46 -3.40 -2.90
CA ASN A 36 -12.09 -3.82 -2.60
C ASN A 36 -11.70 -3.53 -1.13
N ILE A 37 -12.66 -3.15 -0.28
CA ILE A 37 -12.51 -2.80 1.15
C ILE A 37 -11.81 -1.45 1.40
N ALA A 38 -10.84 -1.06 0.57
CA ALA A 38 -10.07 0.19 0.69
C ALA A 38 -10.57 1.26 -0.29
N GLU A 39 -11.82 1.71 -0.11
CA GLU A 39 -12.52 2.56 -1.08
C GLU A 39 -12.44 4.06 -0.78
N ALA A 40 -11.95 4.45 0.40
CA ALA A 40 -11.77 5.84 0.78
C ALA A 40 -10.30 6.11 1.11
N GLY A 41 -9.84 7.34 0.83
CA GLY A 41 -8.44 7.68 1.00
C GLY A 41 -8.06 8.98 0.31
N GLY A 42 -6.76 9.23 0.23
CA GLY A 42 -6.24 10.42 -0.46
C GLY A 42 -4.74 10.60 -0.31
N LEU A 43 -4.23 11.58 -1.05
CA LEU A 43 -2.87 12.08 -0.96
C LEU A 43 -2.83 13.34 -0.10
N PHE A 44 -1.87 13.41 0.81
CA PHE A 44 -1.71 14.48 1.77
C PHE A 44 -0.27 14.97 1.79
N ASN A 45 -0.04 16.16 2.36
CA ASN A 45 1.28 16.79 2.47
C ASN A 45 2.02 16.83 1.13
N ASN A 46 1.38 17.43 0.11
CA ASN A 46 1.90 17.50 -1.27
C ASN A 46 2.29 16.13 -1.85
N GLY A 47 1.51 15.11 -1.51
CA GLY A 47 1.69 13.75 -2.02
C GLY A 47 2.70 12.91 -1.24
N ALA A 48 3.32 13.41 -0.17
CA ALA A 48 4.25 12.64 0.66
C ALA A 48 3.58 11.50 1.44
N LEU A 49 2.27 11.62 1.69
CA LEU A 49 1.47 10.65 2.43
C LEU A 49 0.30 10.16 1.58
N GLN A 50 0.09 8.84 1.58
CA GLN A 50 -1.11 8.22 1.04
C GLN A 50 -1.86 7.52 2.16
N ILE A 51 -3.13 7.88 2.31
CA ILE A 51 -4.04 7.27 3.28
C ILE A 51 -5.02 6.36 2.54
N HIS A 52 -5.22 5.15 3.07
CA HIS A 52 -6.31 4.26 2.72
C HIS A 52 -7.17 4.00 3.96
N VAL A 53 -8.48 4.07 3.82
CA VAL A 53 -9.43 3.80 4.91
C VAL A 53 -10.13 2.48 4.62
N THR A 54 -10.17 1.60 5.61
CA THR A 54 -10.84 0.30 5.52
C THR A 54 -11.79 0.10 6.71
N PRO A 55 -12.95 -0.54 6.52
CA PRO A 55 -13.88 -0.90 7.60
C PRO A 55 -13.48 -2.20 8.31
N THR A 56 -12.17 -2.47 8.41
CA THR A 56 -11.64 -3.70 9.01
C THR A 56 -10.49 -3.40 9.96
N HIS A 57 -10.19 -4.36 10.84
CA HIS A 57 -8.97 -4.34 11.64
C HIS A 57 -7.81 -4.83 10.75
N TYR A 58 -7.14 -3.92 10.06
CA TYR A 58 -6.19 -4.19 8.97
C TYR A 58 -5.13 -5.27 9.30
N LEU A 59 -4.66 -5.32 10.56
CA LEU A 59 -3.68 -6.32 11.01
C LEU A 59 -4.22 -7.75 11.19
N ARG A 60 -5.54 -7.95 11.21
CA ARG A 60 -6.17 -9.26 11.42
C ARG A 60 -6.71 -9.88 10.14
N PHE A 61 -6.63 -9.13 9.03
CA PHE A 61 -7.36 -9.38 7.79
C PHE A 61 -8.88 -9.48 8.02
N PRO A 62 -9.69 -9.16 7.00
CA PRO A 62 -11.14 -9.31 7.08
C PRO A 62 -11.51 -10.78 7.29
N GLN A 63 -12.05 -11.11 8.47
CA GLN A 63 -12.61 -12.42 8.77
C GLN A 63 -14.11 -12.26 9.04
N PRO A 64 -15.00 -13.05 8.38
CA PRO A 64 -16.45 -12.95 8.59
C PRO A 64 -16.83 -13.04 10.07
N GLY A 65 -17.66 -12.11 10.54
CA GLY A 65 -18.10 -12.10 11.93
C GLY A 65 -17.07 -11.56 12.92
N SER A 66 -15.94 -11.01 12.46
CA SER A 66 -15.03 -10.26 13.32
C SER A 66 -15.66 -8.97 13.83
N PRO A 67 -15.24 -8.46 15.00
CA PRO A 67 -15.60 -7.11 15.43
C PRO A 67 -15.28 -6.09 14.34
N ALA A 68 -16.24 -5.22 14.03
CA ALA A 68 -16.01 -4.14 13.10
C ALA A 68 -14.98 -3.14 13.68
N ALA A 69 -14.11 -2.65 12.83
CA ALA A 69 -13.10 -1.66 13.16
C ALA A 69 -12.93 -0.73 11.97
N MET A 70 -12.37 0.45 12.19
CA MET A 70 -11.94 1.30 11.10
C MET A 70 -10.43 1.46 11.17
N THR A 71 -9.76 1.21 10.05
CA THR A 71 -8.33 1.49 9.92
C THR A 71 -8.11 2.65 8.97
N ILE A 72 -7.36 3.65 9.42
CA ILE A 72 -6.74 4.67 8.58
C ILE A 72 -5.28 4.23 8.38
N ALA A 73 -4.98 3.63 7.23
CA ALA A 73 -3.65 3.13 6.87
C ALA A 73 -2.80 4.24 6.25
N VAL A 74 -1.72 4.60 6.95
CA VAL A 74 -0.77 5.65 6.56
C VAL A 74 0.41 5.03 5.82
N ASN A 75 0.73 5.57 4.64
CA ASN A 75 1.87 5.15 3.82
C ASN A 75 2.69 6.37 3.40
N ALA A 76 4.02 6.30 3.57
CA ALA A 76 4.94 7.24 2.94
C ALA A 76 5.09 6.84 1.47
N THR A 77 4.88 7.78 0.55
CA THR A 77 4.77 7.51 -0.89
C THR A 77 6.10 7.57 -1.63
N GLN A 78 7.09 8.24 -1.03
CA GLN A 78 8.43 8.44 -1.57
C GLN A 78 9.46 8.07 -0.49
N PRO A 79 9.50 6.81 -0.04
CA PRO A 79 10.48 6.40 0.96
C PRO A 79 11.89 6.61 0.40
N LYS A 80 12.79 7.06 1.28
CA LYS A 80 14.22 7.20 0.99
C LYS A 80 15.00 5.92 1.29
N SER A 81 14.47 5.06 2.17
CA SER A 81 15.05 3.75 2.42
C SER A 81 15.05 2.91 1.15
N CYS A 82 16.21 2.35 0.80
CA CYS A 82 16.38 1.47 -0.33
C CYS A 82 16.88 0.09 0.14
N GLY A 83 16.16 -0.95 -0.26
CA GLY A 83 16.50 -2.34 0.00
C GLY A 83 17.38 -2.97 -1.09
N HIS A 84 17.54 -4.28 -0.99
CA HIS A 84 18.22 -5.10 -1.99
C HIS A 84 17.54 -6.46 -2.16
N LEU A 85 17.66 -7.01 -3.37
CA LEU A 85 17.23 -8.35 -3.74
C LEU A 85 18.43 -9.07 -4.34
N ALA A 86 18.75 -10.25 -3.80
CA ALA A 86 19.87 -11.07 -4.25
C ALA A 86 19.44 -12.52 -4.45
N ILE A 87 19.93 -13.15 -5.51
CA ILE A 87 19.94 -14.62 -5.61
C ILE A 87 20.90 -15.18 -4.57
N THR A 88 20.55 -16.31 -3.96
CA THR A 88 21.37 -16.99 -2.95
C THR A 88 21.86 -18.37 -3.38
N SER A 89 21.38 -18.84 -4.53
CA SER A 89 21.67 -20.16 -5.09
C SER A 89 21.71 -20.08 -6.61
N LEU A 90 22.31 -21.11 -7.23
CA LEU A 90 22.27 -21.32 -8.67
C LEU A 90 20.98 -22.05 -9.10
N ASP A 91 20.23 -22.64 -8.15
CA ASP A 91 18.92 -23.21 -8.41
C ASP A 91 17.88 -22.09 -8.53
N ALA A 92 17.29 -21.94 -9.72
CA ALA A 92 16.28 -20.92 -10.00
C ALA A 92 14.94 -21.14 -9.26
N SER A 93 14.72 -22.33 -8.68
CA SER A 93 13.54 -22.62 -7.86
C SER A 93 13.67 -22.11 -6.42
N GLU A 94 14.89 -21.79 -5.96
CA GLU A 94 15.10 -21.20 -4.65
C GLU A 94 14.67 -19.73 -4.62
N PRO A 95 13.92 -19.30 -3.58
CA PRO A 95 13.48 -17.92 -3.49
C PRO A 95 14.67 -16.97 -3.28
N PRO A 96 14.68 -15.78 -3.89
CA PRO A 96 15.73 -14.81 -3.64
C PRO A 96 15.65 -14.27 -2.21
N ARG A 97 16.78 -13.81 -1.68
CA ARG A 97 16.80 -13.04 -0.45
C ARG A 97 16.32 -11.62 -0.73
N ILE A 98 15.28 -11.19 -0.02
CA ILE A 98 14.74 -9.84 -0.09
C ILE A 98 14.98 -9.15 1.25
N ASP A 99 15.69 -8.02 1.23
CA ASP A 99 15.86 -7.14 2.38
C ASP A 99 15.36 -5.74 2.00
N PHE A 100 14.19 -5.35 2.49
CA PHE A 100 13.59 -4.06 2.19
C PHE A 100 14.29 -2.89 2.87
N ARG A 101 15.03 -3.12 3.97
CA ARG A 101 15.61 -2.07 4.82
C ARG A 101 14.61 -0.98 5.22
N TYR A 102 13.37 -1.36 5.54
CA TYR A 102 12.35 -0.39 5.97
C TYR A 102 12.86 0.46 7.14
N LEU A 103 12.60 1.78 7.07
CA LEU A 103 12.98 2.76 8.10
C LEU A 103 14.50 2.92 8.29
N ALA A 104 15.33 2.50 7.32
CA ALA A 104 16.77 2.72 7.37
C ALA A 104 17.15 4.20 7.21
N ASP A 105 16.36 4.97 6.45
CA ASP A 105 16.45 6.44 6.42
C ASP A 105 15.48 7.04 7.46
N PRO A 106 15.96 7.92 8.37
CA PRO A 106 15.12 8.50 9.42
C PRO A 106 13.97 9.35 8.87
N ALA A 107 14.08 9.92 7.67
CA ALA A 107 13.02 10.74 7.06
C ALA A 107 11.74 9.93 6.79
N ASP A 108 11.87 8.61 6.58
CA ASP A 108 10.71 7.72 6.38
C ASP A 108 9.92 7.56 7.67
N LEU A 109 10.64 7.46 8.80
CA LEU A 109 10.04 7.39 10.12
C LEU A 109 9.35 8.72 10.47
N GLU A 110 10.02 9.85 10.27
CA GLU A 110 9.47 11.19 10.50
C GLU A 110 8.19 11.44 9.70
N THR A 111 8.21 11.10 8.41
CA THR A 111 7.05 11.20 7.51
C THR A 111 5.90 10.33 8.02
N THR A 112 6.20 9.10 8.44
CA THR A 112 5.18 8.17 8.94
C THR A 112 4.59 8.63 10.28
N ILE A 113 5.39 9.20 11.20
CA ILE A 113 4.92 9.81 12.46
C ILE A 113 3.95 10.97 12.15
N ALA A 114 4.32 11.87 11.23
CA ALA A 114 3.45 12.95 10.80
C ALA A 114 2.12 12.43 10.23
N GLY A 115 2.16 11.33 9.46
CA GLY A 115 0.97 10.69 8.95
C GLY A 115 0.08 10.03 10.02
N VAL A 116 0.67 9.46 11.08
CA VAL A 116 -0.12 8.95 12.24
C VAL A 116 -0.84 10.10 12.95
N LYS A 117 -0.16 11.23 13.17
CA LYS A 117 -0.77 12.44 13.76
C LYS A 117 -1.90 12.98 12.87
N LEU A 118 -1.70 13.00 11.56
CA LEU A 118 -2.73 13.39 10.60
C LEU A 118 -3.95 12.45 10.63
N ALA A 119 -3.72 11.13 10.62
CA ALA A 119 -4.78 10.12 10.70
C ALA A 119 -5.64 10.29 11.97
N ARG A 120 -5.00 10.55 13.12
CA ARG A 120 -5.70 10.89 14.36
C ARG A 120 -6.51 12.18 14.24
N SER A 121 -5.94 13.24 13.66
CA SER A 121 -6.65 14.49 13.43
C SER A 121 -7.92 14.29 12.59
N ILE A 122 -7.82 13.53 11.49
CA ILE A 122 -8.95 13.17 10.62
C ILE A 122 -10.01 12.38 11.40
N ALA A 123 -9.60 11.35 12.15
CA ALA A 123 -10.50 10.53 12.95
C ALA A 123 -11.30 11.34 14.00
N MET A 124 -10.74 12.45 14.48
CA MET A 124 -11.38 13.31 15.47
C MET A 124 -12.34 14.34 14.85
N GLN A 125 -12.39 14.48 13.53
CA GLN A 125 -13.32 15.41 12.87
C GLN A 125 -14.74 14.86 12.82
N SER A 126 -15.72 15.75 12.93
CA SER A 126 -17.12 15.45 12.58
C SER A 126 -17.29 15.39 11.05
N PRO A 127 -18.16 14.51 10.51
CA PRO A 127 -19.05 13.60 11.23
C PRO A 127 -18.40 12.24 11.57
N LEU A 128 -17.12 12.02 11.25
CA LEU A 128 -16.48 10.72 11.40
C LEU A 128 -16.36 10.29 12.87
N ARG A 129 -15.97 11.22 13.76
CA ARG A 129 -15.72 10.96 15.19
C ARG A 129 -16.85 10.21 15.90
N GLN A 130 -18.11 10.45 15.52
CA GLN A 130 -19.28 9.84 16.16
C GLN A 130 -19.36 8.32 15.94
N TRP A 131 -18.72 7.80 14.90
CA TRP A 131 -18.72 6.38 14.55
C TRP A 131 -17.55 5.60 15.17
N LEU A 132 -16.61 6.31 15.81
CA LEU A 132 -15.35 5.73 16.30
C LEU A 132 -15.39 5.49 17.80
N GLY A 133 -15.06 4.27 18.18
CA GLY A 133 -14.68 3.90 19.54
C GLY A 133 -13.21 4.25 19.85
N PRO A 134 -12.67 3.68 20.93
CA PRO A 134 -11.27 3.87 21.30
C PRO A 134 -10.27 3.49 20.19
N GLU A 135 -9.17 4.26 20.10
CA GLU A 135 -8.01 3.90 19.28
C GLU A 135 -7.33 2.65 19.86
N MET A 136 -7.22 1.61 19.05
CA MET A 136 -6.57 0.34 19.37
C MET A 136 -5.09 0.34 18.97
N VAL A 137 -4.76 0.91 17.81
CA VAL A 137 -3.40 0.98 17.26
C VAL A 137 -3.16 2.39 16.71
N PRO A 138 -2.02 3.04 17.00
CA PRO A 138 -1.06 2.66 18.04
C PRO A 138 -1.67 2.72 19.46
N GLY A 139 -2.85 3.29 19.66
CA GLY A 139 -3.51 3.41 20.95
C GLY A 139 -3.35 4.82 21.51
N SER A 140 -4.42 5.35 22.08
CA SER A 140 -4.55 6.78 22.42
C SER A 140 -3.51 7.31 23.42
N LYS A 141 -2.93 6.45 24.25
CA LYS A 141 -1.89 6.81 25.23
C LYS A 141 -0.48 6.95 24.63
N ARG A 142 -0.28 6.61 23.36
CA ARG A 142 1.01 6.72 22.66
C ARG A 142 1.01 8.00 21.81
N ASP A 143 1.21 9.13 22.45
CA ASP A 143 1.10 10.47 21.85
C ASP A 143 2.46 11.11 21.51
N SER A 144 3.53 10.76 22.24
CA SER A 144 4.89 11.20 21.92
C SER A 144 5.43 10.57 20.63
N ASP A 145 6.37 11.26 19.98
CA ASP A 145 6.97 10.80 18.73
C ASP A 145 7.74 9.49 18.93
N GLU A 146 8.38 9.31 20.09
CA GLU A 146 9.06 8.07 20.47
C GLU A 146 8.07 6.92 20.67
N ALA A 147 6.91 7.19 21.28
CA ALA A 147 5.88 6.18 21.50
C ALA A 147 5.21 5.76 20.19
N ILE A 148 4.99 6.71 19.28
CA ILE A 148 4.51 6.45 17.92
C ILE A 148 5.56 5.68 17.13
N ALA A 149 6.83 6.07 17.17
CA ALA A 149 7.92 5.40 16.47
C ALA A 149 8.05 3.92 16.86
N LYS A 150 7.98 3.60 18.16
CA LYS A 150 7.95 2.20 18.63
C LYS A 150 6.77 1.41 18.04
N SER A 151 5.64 2.07 17.85
CA SER A 151 4.47 1.43 17.24
C SER A 151 4.63 1.26 15.73
N ILE A 152 5.24 2.22 15.05
CA ILE A 152 5.59 2.12 13.61
C ILE A 152 6.52 0.94 13.40
N ALA A 153 7.58 0.79 14.20
CA ALA A 153 8.52 -0.32 14.11
C ALA A 153 7.83 -1.69 14.32
N ARG A 154 6.79 -1.74 15.17
CA ARG A 154 6.07 -2.98 15.50
C ARG A 154 4.98 -3.36 14.48
N TYR A 155 4.26 -2.38 13.94
CA TYR A 155 3.01 -2.62 13.21
C TYR A 155 3.05 -2.20 11.74
N THR A 156 4.16 -1.64 11.26
CA THR A 156 4.29 -1.32 9.83
C THR A 156 4.25 -2.59 8.99
N GLN A 157 3.56 -2.48 7.86
CA GLN A 157 3.46 -3.50 6.83
C GLN A 157 3.68 -2.82 5.48
N THR A 158 3.92 -3.64 4.47
CA THR A 158 4.01 -3.18 3.09
C THR A 158 2.62 -2.92 2.51
N LEU A 159 2.52 -1.95 1.60
CA LEU A 159 1.37 -1.80 0.70
C LEU A 159 1.57 -2.60 -0.60
N TYR A 160 2.56 -3.51 -0.63
CA TYR A 160 2.84 -4.43 -1.73
C TYR A 160 3.30 -3.75 -3.02
N HIS A 161 4.07 -2.66 -2.91
CA HIS A 161 4.56 -1.87 -4.05
C HIS A 161 6.10 -1.88 -4.20
N PRO A 162 6.78 -3.04 -4.33
CA PRO A 162 8.22 -3.06 -4.61
C PRO A 162 8.51 -2.55 -6.03
N VAL A 163 9.58 -1.75 -6.19
CA VAL A 163 10.03 -1.17 -7.47
C VAL A 163 11.56 -1.05 -7.51
N GLY A 164 12.11 -0.75 -8.69
CA GLY A 164 13.48 -0.22 -8.83
C GLY A 164 14.65 -1.21 -8.81
N THR A 165 14.39 -2.53 -8.81
CA THR A 165 15.45 -3.54 -8.81
C THR A 165 16.25 -3.57 -10.12
N CYS A 166 15.62 -3.32 -11.27
CA CYS A 166 16.25 -3.16 -12.58
C CYS A 166 16.16 -1.71 -13.10
N GLY A 167 16.46 -0.76 -12.22
CA GLY A 167 16.22 0.67 -12.46
C GLY A 167 16.80 1.25 -13.76
N LEU A 168 16.05 2.18 -14.33
CA LEU A 168 16.42 3.01 -15.48
C LEU A 168 17.75 3.76 -15.27
N GLY A 169 18.61 3.77 -16.28
CA GLY A 169 19.94 4.38 -16.24
C GLY A 169 20.97 3.60 -15.42
N ARG A 170 20.59 2.43 -14.86
CA ARG A 170 21.48 1.54 -14.11
C ARG A 170 21.53 0.14 -14.72
N VAL A 171 20.36 -0.46 -14.97
CA VAL A 171 20.22 -1.82 -15.53
C VAL A 171 19.65 -1.76 -16.93
N VAL A 172 18.66 -0.89 -17.15
CA VAL A 172 18.07 -0.64 -18.47
C VAL A 172 18.32 0.79 -18.94
N ASP A 173 18.36 1.00 -20.25
CA ASP A 173 18.42 2.32 -20.88
C ASP A 173 17.03 2.95 -21.08
N ALA A 174 16.99 4.13 -21.74
CA ALA A 174 15.74 4.87 -22.02
C ALA A 174 14.73 4.10 -22.88
N ASP A 175 15.18 3.08 -23.61
CA ASP A 175 14.35 2.18 -24.41
C ASP A 175 13.98 0.90 -23.66
N LEU A 176 14.26 0.86 -22.34
CA LEU A 176 14.06 -0.29 -21.46
C LEU A 176 14.89 -1.52 -21.85
N SER A 177 15.92 -1.34 -22.69
CA SER A 177 16.83 -2.41 -23.09
C SER A 177 17.88 -2.63 -22.01
N VAL A 178 18.18 -3.90 -21.72
CA VAL A 178 19.18 -4.26 -20.72
C VAL A 178 20.57 -3.90 -21.24
N VAL A 179 21.26 -3.04 -20.50
CA VAL A 179 22.57 -2.50 -20.89
C VAL A 179 23.58 -3.63 -21.08
N GLY A 180 24.35 -3.59 -22.17
CA GLY A 180 25.37 -4.59 -22.49
C GLY A 180 24.83 -5.89 -23.10
N THR A 181 23.52 -5.98 -23.35
CA THR A 181 22.89 -7.13 -24.01
C THR A 181 22.27 -6.74 -25.35
N ARG A 182 21.86 -7.73 -26.14
CA ARG A 182 21.12 -7.53 -27.38
C ARG A 182 19.76 -8.20 -27.26
N ARG A 183 18.71 -7.53 -27.73
CA ARG A 183 17.33 -8.08 -27.81
C ARG A 183 16.77 -8.57 -26.46
N LEU A 184 17.12 -7.88 -25.37
CA LEU A 184 16.59 -8.15 -24.04
C LEU A 184 16.13 -6.83 -23.41
N SER A 185 14.90 -6.81 -22.91
CA SER A 185 14.28 -5.66 -22.26
C SER A 185 13.56 -6.08 -20.98
N VAL A 186 13.41 -5.15 -20.04
CA VAL A 186 12.62 -5.37 -18.81
C VAL A 186 11.47 -4.37 -18.80
N VAL A 187 10.24 -4.86 -18.62
CA VAL A 187 9.02 -4.04 -18.75
C VAL A 187 8.07 -4.34 -17.61
N ASP A 188 8.51 -4.03 -16.40
CA ASP A 188 7.75 -4.21 -15.16
C ASP A 188 8.07 -3.10 -14.15
N ALA A 189 7.58 -3.22 -12.91
CA ALA A 189 7.80 -2.22 -11.87
C ALA A 189 9.28 -2.04 -11.46
N SER A 190 10.15 -2.98 -11.81
CA SER A 190 11.57 -2.95 -11.44
C SER A 190 12.35 -1.84 -12.16
N VAL A 191 11.86 -1.33 -13.29
CA VAL A 191 12.56 -0.27 -14.03
C VAL A 191 12.33 1.13 -13.44
N PHE A 192 11.30 1.30 -12.63
CA PHE A 192 10.99 2.61 -12.08
C PHE A 192 12.10 3.09 -11.14
N PRO A 193 12.68 4.28 -11.37
CA PRO A 193 13.79 4.78 -10.57
C PRO A 193 13.38 5.12 -9.13
N LYS A 194 12.10 5.45 -8.93
CA LYS A 194 11.46 5.71 -7.64
C LYS A 194 10.02 5.22 -7.69
N LEU A 195 9.45 4.99 -6.51
CA LEU A 195 8.03 4.68 -6.39
C LEU A 195 7.17 5.81 -6.97
N THR A 196 5.97 5.50 -7.44
CA THR A 196 4.98 6.50 -7.82
C THR A 196 4.29 7.05 -6.57
N MET A 197 3.72 8.27 -6.61
CA MET A 197 3.03 8.81 -5.43
C MET A 197 1.77 8.01 -5.03
N GLY A 198 1.13 7.35 -5.99
CA GLY A 198 0.01 6.43 -5.76
C GLY A 198 0.37 4.98 -6.09
N ASN A 199 -0.65 4.13 -6.13
CA ASN A 199 -0.48 2.70 -6.40
C ASN A 199 0.10 2.48 -7.82
N PRO A 200 1.16 1.69 -7.99
CA PRO A 200 1.94 1.65 -9.23
C PRO A 200 1.25 0.85 -10.34
N ASN A 201 0.17 0.11 -10.06
CA ASN A 201 -0.44 -0.82 -11.02
C ASN A 201 -0.78 -0.17 -12.37
N ALA A 202 -1.46 0.98 -12.36
CA ALA A 202 -1.80 1.70 -13.59
C ALA A 202 -0.55 2.15 -14.36
N MET A 203 0.51 2.54 -13.64
CA MET A 203 1.77 2.97 -14.25
C MET A 203 2.52 1.79 -14.89
N VAL A 204 2.53 0.61 -14.25
CA VAL A 204 3.12 -0.61 -14.84
C VAL A 204 2.37 -1.01 -16.11
N ILE A 205 1.04 -1.00 -16.09
CA ILE A 205 0.22 -1.31 -17.27
C ILE A 205 0.52 -0.32 -18.40
N THR A 206 0.59 0.97 -18.08
CA THR A 206 0.86 2.03 -19.06
C THR A 206 2.26 1.87 -19.67
N LEU A 207 3.27 1.58 -18.84
CA LEU A 207 4.63 1.28 -19.29
C LEU A 207 4.64 0.12 -20.31
N ALA A 208 3.96 -0.98 -19.98
CA ALA A 208 3.87 -2.14 -20.86
C ALA A 208 3.17 -1.82 -22.19
N MET A 209 2.06 -1.07 -22.15
CA MET A 209 1.36 -0.64 -23.36
C MET A 209 2.21 0.26 -24.25
N LEU A 210 2.93 1.22 -23.66
CA LEU A 210 3.84 2.12 -24.38
C LEU A 210 5.02 1.38 -25.00
N PHE A 211 5.57 0.38 -24.31
CA PHE A 211 6.64 -0.44 -24.86
C PHE A 211 6.14 -1.28 -26.04
N ALA A 212 4.98 -1.95 -25.89
CA ALA A 212 4.39 -2.77 -26.94
C ALA A 212 4.04 -1.98 -28.20
N SER A 213 3.57 -0.73 -28.07
CA SER A 213 3.25 0.10 -29.25
C SER A 213 4.49 0.45 -30.07
N ARG A 214 5.67 0.56 -29.44
CA ARG A 214 6.94 0.79 -30.15
C ARG A 214 7.43 -0.45 -30.89
N LEU A 215 7.18 -1.64 -30.36
CA LEU A 215 7.52 -2.89 -31.03
C LEU A 215 6.73 -3.06 -32.34
N ASN A 216 5.44 -2.70 -32.33
CA ASN A 216 4.56 -2.83 -33.51
C ASN A 216 4.87 -1.84 -34.64
N VAL A 217 5.65 -0.80 -34.40
CA VAL A 217 6.09 0.17 -35.42
C VAL A 217 7.43 -0.24 -36.04
N ALA A 218 8.17 -1.14 -35.38
CA ALA A 218 9.48 -1.62 -35.83
C ALA A 218 9.43 -2.96 -36.61
N SER A 219 8.22 -3.51 -36.80
CA SER A 219 7.94 -4.74 -37.58
C SER A 219 7.28 -4.42 -38.90
#